data_AF-A0A0L0LKY9-F1
#
_entry.id   AF-A0A0L0LKY9-F1
#
_cell.length_a   1.000
_cell.length_b   1.000
_cell.length_c   1.000
_cell.angle_alpha   90.00
_cell.angle_beta   90.00
_cell.angle_gamma   90.00
#
_symmetry.space_group_name_H-M   'P 1'
#
loop_
_entity.id
_entity.type
_entity.pdbx_description
1 polymer ?
#
loop_
_entity_poly.entity_id
_entity_poly.type
_entity_poly.pdbx_seq_one_letter_code
_entity_poly.pdbx_strand_id
1 'polypeptide(L)'
;MTESRALQYPVGPLRELLLPALCGVFFFLPYIWAGYAFVVFGYTHFFMAALYQYRAGKVLTPRYLLTAAVLAVGIVVYFLFFNHGPLPLFIAASVMFAAHFSFDEFTLHGERLSLAGVTTVIGFTALYALIVFSIPFPQLTNFVPLFGLSLLVGAGVRYVAKSSSVTRAERYIFLIELVSVVGFVVFSDPVKVVVVMTLLHFANWAVAYGFRLRTDPVRARKYWTETLLATLFVLPFFVFYELNNQTPWLAFFFALSTYQAWTLVHITLSFVSTPWRLRS
;
A
#
# COMPACT_ATOMS: atom_id res chain seq x y z
N MET A 1 9.33 -0.74 33.14
CA MET A 1 8.94 -0.65 31.71
C MET A 1 9.17 0.78 31.27
N THR A 2 10.33 1.05 30.68
CA THR A 2 10.63 2.34 30.07
C THR A 2 9.68 2.55 28.90
N GLU A 3 8.93 3.65 28.91
CA GLU A 3 8.26 4.14 27.71
C GLU A 3 9.34 4.21 26.63
N SER A 4 9.28 3.27 25.68
CA SER A 4 9.97 3.36 24.41
C SER A 4 9.69 4.76 23.91
N ARG A 5 10.68 5.66 23.98
CA ARG A 5 10.63 6.95 23.30
C ARG A 5 10.30 6.59 21.87
N ALA A 6 9.04 6.75 21.48
CA ALA A 6 8.59 6.55 20.13
C ALA A 6 9.52 7.43 19.32
N LEU A 7 10.47 6.80 18.64
CA LEU A 7 11.48 7.50 17.86
C LEU A 7 10.68 8.34 16.89
N GLN A 8 10.58 9.64 17.17
CA GLN A 8 10.00 10.62 16.27
C GLN A 8 11.03 10.75 15.15
N TYR A 9 10.95 9.84 14.18
CA TYR A 9 11.82 9.89 13.03
C TYR A 9 11.41 11.15 12.25
N PRO A 10 12.33 12.10 12.02
CA PRO A 10 12.03 13.21 11.17
C PRO A 10 11.77 12.65 9.77
N VAL A 11 10.51 12.71 9.35
CA VAL A 11 10.14 12.44 7.97
C VAL A 11 10.71 13.60 7.18
N GLY A 12 11.67 13.30 6.31
CA GLY A 12 12.36 14.32 5.52
C GLY A 12 11.60 14.66 4.23
N PRO A 13 11.96 15.78 3.57
CA PRO A 13 11.34 16.22 2.32
C PRO A 13 11.45 15.17 1.19
N LEU A 14 12.41 14.24 1.29
CA LEU A 14 12.52 13.09 0.39
C LEU A 14 11.21 12.29 0.33
N ARG A 15 10.62 11.94 1.48
CA ARG A 15 9.39 11.13 1.51
C ARG A 15 8.14 11.96 1.27
N GLU A 16 8.10 13.18 1.82
CA GLU A 16 6.90 14.02 1.74
C GLU A 16 6.67 14.63 0.36
N LEU A 17 7.73 14.91 -0.41
CA LEU A 17 7.64 15.62 -1.68
C LEU A 17 8.29 14.85 -2.83
N LEU A 18 9.54 14.40 -2.66
CA LEU A 18 10.29 13.82 -3.77
C LEU A 18 9.74 12.44 -4.19
N LEU A 19 9.42 11.55 -3.25
CA LEU A 19 8.85 10.24 -3.59
C LEU A 19 7.50 10.36 -4.32
N PRO A 20 6.51 11.16 -3.86
CA PRO A 20 5.30 11.41 -4.63
C PRO A 20 5.58 11.97 -6.04
N ALA A 21 6.51 12.92 -6.17
CA ALA A 21 6.87 13.50 -7.46
C ALA A 21 7.51 12.47 -8.40
N LEU A 22 8.43 11.65 -7.89
CA LEU A 22 9.07 10.56 -8.65
C LEU A 22 8.05 9.48 -9.04
N CYS A 23 7.13 9.12 -8.14
CA CYS A 23 6.03 8.22 -8.46
C CYS A 23 5.09 8.82 -9.52
N GLY A 24 4.93 10.14 -9.54
CA GLY A 24 4.22 10.87 -10.60
C GLY A 24 4.73 10.55 -12.00
N VAL A 25 6.03 10.25 -12.17
CA VAL A 25 6.62 9.86 -13.47
C VAL A 25 6.01 8.57 -14.01
N PHE A 26 5.60 7.64 -13.14
CA PHE A 26 4.97 6.37 -13.57
C PHE A 26 3.61 6.57 -14.24
N PHE A 27 2.94 7.72 -14.03
CA PHE A 27 1.75 8.05 -14.81
C PHE A 27 2.04 8.27 -16.31
N PHE A 28 3.27 8.61 -16.67
CA PHE A 28 3.67 8.82 -18.07
C PHE A 28 4.32 7.58 -18.70
N LEU A 29 4.65 6.57 -17.89
CA LEU A 29 5.18 5.31 -18.42
C LEU A 29 4.07 4.47 -19.07
N PRO A 30 4.41 3.63 -20.07
CA PRO A 30 3.52 2.61 -20.57
C PRO A 30 3.06 1.67 -19.45
N TYR A 31 1.79 1.27 -19.51
CA TYR A 31 1.14 0.46 -18.46
C TYR A 31 1.92 -0.81 -18.11
N ILE A 32 2.50 -1.47 -19.10
CA ILE A 32 3.28 -2.70 -18.92
C ILE A 32 4.47 -2.50 -17.98
N TRP A 33 5.20 -1.40 -18.09
CA TRP A 33 6.36 -1.12 -17.24
C TRP A 33 5.95 -0.78 -15.80
N ALA A 34 4.86 -0.05 -15.63
CA ALA A 34 4.29 0.23 -14.31
C ALA A 34 3.79 -1.07 -13.64
N GLY A 35 3.14 -1.95 -14.41
CA GLY A 35 2.71 -3.27 -13.97
C GLY A 35 3.87 -4.18 -13.57
N TYR A 36 4.94 -4.21 -14.36
CA TYR A 36 6.15 -4.99 -14.05
C TYR A 36 6.82 -4.50 -12.77
N ALA A 37 7.01 -3.18 -12.64
CA ALA A 37 7.54 -2.59 -11.40
C ALA A 37 6.64 -2.94 -10.20
N PHE A 38 5.32 -2.87 -10.39
CA PHE A 38 4.34 -3.18 -9.34
C PHE A 38 4.46 -4.62 -8.85
N VAL A 39 4.58 -5.60 -9.74
CA VAL A 39 4.74 -7.01 -9.34
C VAL A 39 6.08 -7.24 -8.63
N VAL A 40 7.18 -6.74 -9.20
CA VAL A 40 8.53 -6.99 -8.66
C VAL A 40 8.72 -6.30 -7.30
N PHE A 41 8.36 -5.03 -7.18
CA PHE A 41 8.47 -4.30 -5.91
C PHE A 41 7.42 -4.76 -4.90
N GLY A 42 6.24 -5.20 -5.35
CA GLY A 42 5.23 -5.78 -4.47
C GLY A 42 5.70 -7.05 -3.79
N TYR A 43 6.25 -8.00 -4.55
CA TYR A 43 6.82 -9.20 -3.96
C TYR A 43 8.03 -8.92 -3.07
N THR A 44 8.89 -7.97 -3.45
CA THR A 44 9.98 -7.48 -2.59
C THR A 44 9.43 -6.99 -1.25
N HIS A 45 8.38 -6.15 -1.30
CA HIS A 45 7.72 -5.62 -0.12
C HIS A 45 7.09 -6.73 0.73
N PHE A 46 6.40 -7.71 0.14
CA PHE A 46 5.80 -8.84 0.87
C PHE A 46 6.87 -9.66 1.60
N PHE A 47 7.95 -10.03 0.93
CA PHE A 47 9.04 -10.81 1.54
C PHE A 47 9.73 -10.05 2.67
N MET A 48 10.04 -8.77 2.45
CA MET A 48 10.67 -7.94 3.45
C MET A 48 9.74 -7.73 4.65
N ALA A 49 8.47 -7.43 4.44
CA ALA A 49 7.52 -7.29 5.53
C ALA A 49 7.40 -8.59 6.36
N ALA A 50 7.24 -9.74 5.70
CA ALA A 50 7.15 -11.03 6.38
C ALA A 50 8.42 -11.37 7.17
N LEU A 51 9.61 -11.16 6.57
CA LEU A 51 10.90 -11.40 7.23
C LEU A 51 11.05 -10.56 8.51
N TYR A 52 10.69 -9.28 8.45
CA TYR A 52 10.80 -8.38 9.59
C TYR A 52 9.71 -8.61 10.64
N GLN A 53 8.49 -9.00 10.24
CA GLN A 53 7.45 -9.45 11.17
C GLN A 53 7.87 -10.74 11.88
N TYR A 54 8.50 -11.68 11.18
CA TYR A 54 9.03 -12.92 11.75
C TYR A 54 10.12 -12.64 12.77
N ARG A 55 11.11 -11.80 12.42
CA ARG A 55 12.19 -11.38 13.32
C ARG A 55 11.69 -10.61 14.55
N ALA A 56 10.54 -9.94 14.44
CA ALA A 56 9.87 -9.28 15.55
C ALA A 56 8.97 -10.23 16.38
N GLY A 57 8.92 -11.52 16.06
CA GLY A 57 8.13 -12.53 16.78
C GLY A 57 6.62 -12.44 16.54
N LYS A 58 6.17 -11.78 15.47
CA LYS A 58 4.74 -11.49 15.23
C LYS A 58 3.98 -12.58 14.45
N VAL A 59 4.71 -13.44 13.75
CA VAL A 59 4.18 -14.37 12.73
C VAL A 59 3.74 -15.73 13.32
N LEU A 60 4.18 -16.07 14.55
CA LEU A 60 3.92 -17.37 15.17
C LEU A 60 2.82 -17.33 16.26
N THR A 61 1.98 -16.29 16.25
CA THR A 61 0.86 -16.22 17.18
C THR A 61 -0.31 -17.10 16.70
N PRO A 62 -1.09 -17.74 17.59
CA PRO A 62 -2.24 -18.56 17.18
C PRO A 62 -3.24 -17.78 16.31
N ARG A 63 -3.45 -16.49 16.63
CA ARG A 63 -4.31 -15.60 15.84
C ARG A 63 -3.78 -15.43 14.42
N TYR A 64 -2.48 -15.18 14.25
CA TYR A 64 -1.85 -15.02 12.94
C TYR A 64 -2.00 -16.31 12.11
N LEU A 65 -1.67 -17.47 12.70
CA LEU A 65 -1.74 -18.76 12.02
C LEU A 65 -3.17 -19.13 11.62
N LEU A 66 -4.15 -18.88 12.50
CA LEU A 66 -5.56 -19.10 12.19
C LEU A 66 -6.02 -18.19 11.04
N THR A 67 -5.68 -16.90 11.08
CA THR A 67 -6.00 -15.98 9.97
C THR A 67 -5.36 -16.42 8.66
N ALA A 68 -4.09 -16.85 8.68
CA ALA A 68 -3.41 -17.36 7.50
C ALA A 68 -4.11 -18.62 6.93
N ALA A 69 -4.52 -19.55 7.79
CA ALA A 69 -5.25 -20.75 7.38
C ALA A 69 -6.62 -20.41 6.76
N VAL A 70 -7.38 -19.50 7.38
CA VAL A 70 -8.68 -19.04 6.85
C VAL A 70 -8.51 -18.37 5.49
N LEU A 71 -7.49 -17.51 5.34
CA LEU A 71 -7.19 -16.86 4.06
C LEU A 71 -6.79 -17.87 2.98
N ALA A 72 -5.98 -18.88 3.31
CA ALA A 72 -5.60 -19.93 2.38
C ALA A 72 -6.82 -20.70 1.87
N VAL A 73 -7.72 -21.13 2.77
CA VAL A 73 -8.98 -21.78 2.39
C VAL A 73 -9.85 -20.84 1.56
N GLY A 74 -9.99 -19.58 1.97
CA GLY A 74 -10.77 -18.57 1.23
C GLY A 74 -10.28 -18.35 -0.19
N ILE A 75 -8.96 -18.34 -0.41
CA ILE A 75 -8.35 -18.21 -1.76
C ILE A 75 -8.63 -19.45 -2.60
N VAL A 76 -8.51 -20.66 -2.04
CA VAL A 76 -8.84 -21.89 -2.77
C VAL A 76 -10.31 -21.90 -3.17
N VAL A 77 -11.22 -21.60 -2.23
CA VAL A 77 -12.66 -21.47 -2.51
C VAL A 77 -12.90 -20.43 -3.59
N TYR A 78 -12.27 -19.25 -3.49
CA TYR A 78 -12.41 -18.21 -4.50
C TYR A 78 -12.05 -18.72 -5.91
N PHE A 79 -10.90 -19.37 -6.07
CA PHE A 79 -10.48 -19.86 -7.39
C PHE A 79 -11.36 -20.99 -7.92
N LEU A 80 -11.91 -21.85 -7.05
CA LEU A 80 -12.84 -22.90 -7.46
C LEU A 80 -14.18 -22.34 -7.97
N PHE A 81 -14.70 -21.27 -7.35
CA PHE A 81 -16.02 -20.73 -7.69
C PHE A 81 -16.01 -19.59 -8.73
N PHE A 82 -14.91 -18.83 -8.80
CA PHE A 82 -14.82 -17.63 -9.66
C PHE A 82 -13.88 -17.79 -10.85
N ASN A 83 -13.42 -19.02 -11.13
CA ASN A 83 -12.58 -19.37 -12.29
C ASN A 83 -11.43 -18.37 -12.54
N HIS A 84 -10.72 -18.00 -11.48
CA HIS A 84 -9.59 -17.05 -11.53
C HIS A 84 -9.90 -15.63 -12.01
N GLY A 85 -11.18 -15.19 -11.98
CA GLY A 85 -11.57 -13.83 -12.33
C GLY A 85 -10.77 -12.76 -11.56
N PRO A 86 -10.08 -11.80 -12.21
CA PRO A 86 -9.21 -10.86 -11.49
C PRO A 86 -9.98 -9.68 -10.87
N LEU A 87 -11.16 -9.32 -11.39
CA LEU A 87 -11.83 -8.07 -11.00
C LEU A 87 -12.26 -8.00 -9.52
N PRO A 88 -12.91 -9.03 -8.93
CA PRO A 88 -13.26 -8.98 -7.51
C PRO A 88 -12.04 -8.90 -6.59
N LEU A 89 -10.96 -9.63 -6.92
CA LEU A 89 -9.71 -9.57 -6.17
C LEU A 89 -9.04 -8.21 -6.30
N PHE A 90 -9.05 -7.61 -7.50
CA PHE A 90 -8.54 -6.27 -7.73
C PHE A 90 -9.26 -5.23 -6.87
N ILE A 91 -10.60 -5.26 -6.87
CA ILE A 91 -11.42 -4.33 -6.06
C ILE A 91 -11.10 -4.51 -4.58
N ALA A 92 -11.15 -5.75 -4.08
CA ALA A 92 -10.86 -6.04 -2.68
C ALA A 92 -9.44 -5.62 -2.29
N ALA A 93 -8.43 -5.97 -3.09
CA ALA A 93 -7.04 -5.65 -2.82
C ALA A 93 -6.80 -4.14 -2.82
N SER A 94 -7.42 -3.40 -3.74
CA SER A 94 -7.26 -1.94 -3.85
C SER A 94 -7.91 -1.19 -2.69
N VAL A 95 -9.11 -1.61 -2.27
CA VAL A 95 -9.80 -1.00 -1.12
C VAL A 95 -9.05 -1.30 0.18
N MET A 96 -8.63 -2.55 0.38
CA MET A 96 -7.83 -2.93 1.53
C MET A 96 -6.46 -2.24 1.53
N PHE A 97 -5.84 -2.07 0.35
CA PHE A 97 -4.61 -1.31 0.19
C PHE A 97 -4.79 0.14 0.63
N ALA A 98 -5.86 0.83 0.20
CA ALA A 98 -6.07 2.23 0.58
C ALA A 98 -6.21 2.42 2.09
N ALA A 99 -6.92 1.51 2.76
CA ALA A 99 -7.01 1.49 4.21
C ALA A 99 -5.64 1.22 4.85
N HIS A 100 -4.95 0.16 4.41
CA HIS A 100 -3.63 -0.23 4.90
C HIS A 100 -2.61 0.89 4.75
N PHE A 101 -2.50 1.46 3.55
CA PHE A 101 -1.69 2.62 3.23
C PHE A 101 -1.93 3.74 4.23
N SER A 102 -3.18 4.16 4.40
CA SER A 102 -3.52 5.30 5.26
C SER A 102 -3.16 5.05 6.72
N PHE A 103 -3.42 3.84 7.24
CA PHE A 103 -3.02 3.46 8.60
C PHE A 103 -1.50 3.42 8.76
N ASP A 104 -0.79 2.84 7.78
CA ASP A 104 0.66 2.78 7.76
C ASP A 104 1.27 4.19 7.74
N GLU A 105 0.67 5.15 7.05
CA GLU A 105 1.16 6.53 7.04
C GLU A 105 1.21 7.15 8.44
N PHE A 106 0.23 6.90 9.32
CA PHE A 106 0.33 7.32 10.73
C PHE A 106 1.50 6.63 11.45
N THR A 107 1.66 5.31 11.26
CA THR A 107 2.77 4.54 11.85
C THR A 107 4.14 5.02 11.34
N LEU A 108 4.24 5.34 10.05
CA LEU A 108 5.46 5.77 9.40
C LEU A 108 5.86 7.19 9.85
N HIS A 109 4.89 8.07 10.10
CA HIS A 109 5.11 9.40 10.68
C HIS A 109 5.29 9.39 12.22
N GLY A 110 5.11 8.24 12.87
CA GLY A 110 5.19 8.12 14.34
C GLY A 110 4.04 8.82 15.06
N GLU A 111 2.89 8.95 14.40
CA GLU A 111 1.71 9.65 14.88
C GLU A 111 0.67 8.66 15.39
N ARG A 112 -0.02 9.01 16.48
CA ARG A 112 -1.14 8.20 16.98
C ARG A 112 -2.40 8.52 16.18
N LEU A 113 -3.21 7.49 15.95
CA LEU A 113 -4.48 7.65 15.28
C LEU A 113 -5.49 8.35 16.20
N SER A 114 -6.02 9.49 15.76
CA SER A 114 -7.12 10.23 16.37
C SER A 114 -8.44 9.92 15.65
N LEU A 115 -9.59 10.31 16.23
CA LEU A 115 -10.88 10.19 15.53
C LEU A 115 -10.90 10.95 14.20
N ALA A 116 -10.24 12.11 14.15
CA ALA A 116 -10.11 12.88 12.91
C ALA A 116 -9.17 12.18 11.90
N GLY A 117 -8.15 11.47 12.38
CA GLY A 117 -7.35 10.59 11.54
C GLY A 117 -8.16 9.41 11.00
N VAL A 118 -9.07 8.83 11.80
CA VAL A 118 -10.00 7.77 11.34
C VAL A 118 -10.90 8.29 10.21
N THR A 119 -11.45 9.50 10.32
CA THR A 119 -12.27 10.07 9.24
C THR A 119 -11.46 10.30 7.97
N THR A 120 -10.20 10.74 8.09
CA THR A 120 -9.26 10.85 6.97
C THR A 120 -9.01 9.49 6.29
N VAL A 121 -8.74 8.43 7.07
CA VAL A 121 -8.56 7.05 6.56
C VAL A 121 -9.82 6.56 5.83
N ILE A 122 -11.00 6.76 6.41
CA ILE A 122 -12.27 6.34 5.82
C ILE A 122 -12.53 7.10 4.51
N GLY A 123 -12.33 8.42 4.50
CA GLY A 123 -12.48 9.25 3.30
C GLY A 123 -11.59 8.80 2.16
N PHE A 124 -10.29 8.61 2.43
CA PHE A 124 -9.33 8.14 1.44
C PHE A 124 -9.67 6.73 0.93
N THR A 125 -10.07 5.82 1.83
CA THR A 125 -10.49 4.46 1.47
C THR A 125 -11.75 4.47 0.59
N ALA A 126 -12.72 5.33 0.92
CA ALA A 126 -13.94 5.49 0.14
C ALA A 126 -13.67 6.08 -1.26
N LEU A 127 -12.73 7.02 -1.37
CA LEU A 127 -12.29 7.55 -2.67
C LEU A 127 -11.69 6.43 -3.53
N TYR A 128 -10.83 5.59 -2.97
CA TYR A 128 -10.25 4.46 -3.69
C TYR A 128 -11.30 3.43 -4.08
N ALA A 129 -12.25 3.14 -3.20
CA ALA A 129 -13.39 2.29 -3.54
C ALA A 129 -14.13 2.88 -4.74
N LEU A 130 -14.43 4.17 -4.75
CA LEU A 130 -15.10 4.84 -5.85
C LEU A 130 -14.29 4.78 -7.16
N ILE A 131 -12.97 4.99 -7.09
CA ILE A 131 -12.05 4.85 -8.23
C ILE A 131 -12.14 3.43 -8.80
N VAL A 132 -11.98 2.37 -7.99
CA VAL A 132 -11.95 1.01 -8.52
C VAL A 132 -13.33 0.48 -8.91
N PHE A 133 -14.40 0.89 -8.24
CA PHE A 133 -15.76 0.53 -8.62
C PHE A 133 -16.20 1.25 -9.91
N SER A 134 -15.54 2.33 -10.33
CA SER A 134 -15.79 2.92 -11.65
C SER A 134 -15.44 1.99 -12.82
N ILE A 135 -14.63 0.95 -12.59
CA ILE A 135 -14.30 -0.07 -13.60
C ILE A 135 -15.56 -0.88 -13.99
N PRO A 136 -16.23 -1.60 -13.06
CA PRO A 136 -17.49 -2.29 -13.38
C PRO A 136 -18.70 -1.36 -13.51
N PHE A 137 -18.63 -0.13 -12.97
CA PHE A 137 -19.74 0.82 -12.97
C PHE A 137 -19.30 2.19 -13.51
N PRO A 138 -19.18 2.36 -14.85
CA PRO A 138 -18.65 3.58 -15.46
C PRO A 138 -19.39 4.87 -15.09
N GLN A 139 -20.66 4.78 -14.69
CA GLN A 139 -21.43 5.90 -14.17
C GLN A 139 -20.81 6.55 -12.93
N LEU A 140 -19.96 5.81 -12.19
CA LEU A 140 -19.27 6.31 -11.00
C LEU A 140 -18.07 7.23 -11.33
N THR A 141 -17.56 7.20 -12.57
CA THR A 141 -16.39 7.99 -13.00
C THR A 141 -16.56 9.48 -12.73
N ASN A 142 -17.76 10.02 -12.97
CA ASN A 142 -18.06 11.44 -12.75
C ASN A 142 -18.09 11.82 -11.27
N PHE A 143 -18.33 10.86 -10.38
CA PHE A 143 -18.38 11.10 -8.93
C PHE A 143 -16.99 11.12 -8.30
N VAL A 144 -15.99 10.48 -8.91
CA VAL A 144 -14.61 10.47 -8.40
C VAL A 144 -14.05 11.89 -8.17
N PRO A 145 -14.02 12.79 -9.17
CA PRO A 145 -13.48 14.14 -8.96
C PRO A 145 -14.32 14.97 -7.99
N LEU A 146 -15.65 14.79 -7.98
CA LEU A 146 -16.54 15.50 -7.05
C LEU A 146 -16.29 15.07 -5.60
N PHE A 147 -16.19 13.76 -5.38
CA PHE A 147 -15.93 13.20 -4.06
C PHE A 147 -14.54 13.60 -3.56
N GLY A 148 -13.51 13.43 -4.40
CA GLY A 148 -12.15 13.87 -4.09
C GLY A 148 -12.05 15.36 -3.79
N LEU A 149 -12.70 16.22 -4.59
CA LEU A 149 -12.73 17.66 -4.30
C LEU A 149 -13.41 17.96 -2.97
N SER A 150 -14.50 17.26 -2.63
CA SER A 150 -15.20 17.50 -1.35
C SER A 150 -14.35 17.12 -0.14
N LEU A 151 -13.58 16.03 -0.23
CA LEU A 151 -12.62 15.61 0.79
C LEU A 151 -11.47 16.63 0.92
N LEU A 152 -10.88 17.08 -0.20
CA LEU A 152 -9.84 18.12 -0.21
C LEU A 152 -10.31 19.47 0.34
N VAL A 153 -11.55 19.88 0.02
CA VAL A 153 -12.15 21.08 0.61
C VAL A 153 -12.35 20.90 2.11
N GLY A 154 -12.87 19.75 2.55
CA GLY A 154 -12.99 19.41 3.97
C GLY A 154 -11.65 19.44 4.70
N ALA A 155 -10.61 18.90 4.08
CA ALA A 155 -9.23 18.96 4.57
C ALA A 155 -8.72 20.40 4.67
N GLY A 156 -8.94 21.22 3.65
CA GLY A 156 -8.57 22.64 3.63
C GLY A 156 -9.28 23.45 4.72
N VAL A 157 -10.60 23.25 4.89
CA VAL A 157 -11.38 23.88 5.96
C VAL A 157 -10.84 23.47 7.33
N ARG A 158 -10.57 22.18 7.55
CA ARG A 158 -9.96 21.70 8.81
C ARG A 158 -8.58 22.32 9.04
N TYR A 159 -7.76 22.43 7.99
CA TYR A 159 -6.43 23.02 8.07
C TYR A 159 -6.49 24.51 8.43
N VAL A 160 -7.40 25.27 7.84
CA VAL A 160 -7.55 26.71 8.14
C VAL A 160 -8.18 26.93 9.51
N ALA A 161 -9.26 26.23 9.84
CA ALA A 161 -10.01 26.46 11.08
C ALA A 161 -9.29 25.94 12.32
N LYS A 162 -8.52 24.83 12.19
CA LYS A 162 -7.82 24.17 13.30
C LYS A 162 -6.49 23.61 12.83
N SER A 163 -5.59 24.47 12.34
CA SER A 163 -4.28 24.08 11.79
C SER A 163 -3.44 23.17 12.70
N SER A 164 -3.53 23.35 14.03
CA SER A 164 -2.87 22.52 15.04
C SER A 164 -3.44 21.10 15.18
N SER A 165 -4.61 20.82 14.58
CA SER A 165 -5.28 19.53 14.65
C SER A 165 -4.99 18.59 13.48
N VAL A 166 -4.44 19.09 12.36
CA VAL A 166 -4.13 18.29 11.18
C VAL A 166 -2.69 17.80 11.25
N THR A 167 -2.53 16.49 11.43
CA THR A 167 -1.21 15.86 11.62
C THR A 167 -0.42 15.77 10.30
N ARG A 168 0.87 15.39 10.35
CA ARG A 168 1.68 15.26 9.12
C ARG A 168 1.22 14.09 8.27
N ALA A 169 0.85 12.96 8.89
CA ALA A 169 0.27 11.83 8.19
C ALA A 169 -1.01 12.24 7.45
N GLU A 170 -1.89 13.03 8.07
CA GLU A 170 -3.10 13.52 7.40
C GLU A 170 -2.78 14.42 6.20
N ARG A 171 -1.85 15.37 6.36
CA ARG A 171 -1.41 16.23 5.24
C ARG A 171 -0.84 15.41 4.09
N TYR A 172 -0.07 14.38 4.40
CA TYR A 172 0.48 13.48 3.41
C TYR A 172 -0.63 12.69 2.70
N ILE A 173 -1.61 12.15 3.44
CA ILE A 173 -2.77 11.46 2.86
C ILE A 173 -3.55 12.41 1.94
N PHE A 174 -3.78 13.67 2.34
CA PHE A 174 -4.45 14.67 1.48
C PHE A 174 -3.64 15.00 0.21
N LEU A 175 -2.31 15.03 0.30
CA LEU A 175 -1.46 15.16 -0.89
C LEU A 175 -1.64 13.96 -1.82
N ILE A 176 -1.62 12.74 -1.29
CA ILE A 176 -1.79 11.53 -2.09
C ILE A 176 -3.19 11.47 -2.69
N GLU A 177 -4.20 11.90 -1.94
CA GLU A 177 -5.56 12.06 -2.42
C GLU A 177 -5.64 13.01 -3.63
N LEU A 178 -5.01 14.19 -3.52
CA LEU A 178 -4.92 15.14 -4.63
C LEU A 178 -4.24 14.50 -5.85
N VAL A 179 -3.12 13.81 -5.66
CA VAL A 179 -2.40 13.15 -6.77
C VAL A 179 -3.25 12.03 -7.38
N SER A 180 -3.99 11.26 -6.57
CA SER A 180 -4.93 10.25 -7.05
C SER A 180 -6.06 10.85 -7.89
N VAL A 181 -6.65 11.96 -7.44
CA VAL A 181 -7.73 12.65 -8.16
C VAL A 181 -7.21 13.25 -9.46
N VAL A 182 -6.10 13.98 -9.43
CA VAL A 182 -5.49 14.57 -10.63
C VAL A 182 -5.07 13.47 -11.61
N GLY A 183 -4.44 12.40 -11.13
CA GLY A 183 -4.07 11.25 -11.95
C GLY A 183 -5.29 10.59 -12.59
N PHE A 184 -6.37 10.42 -11.83
CA PHE A 184 -7.62 9.88 -12.36
C PHE A 184 -8.21 10.77 -13.45
N VAL A 185 -8.32 12.08 -13.21
CA VAL A 185 -8.90 13.03 -14.18
C VAL A 185 -8.06 13.13 -15.46
N VAL A 186 -6.73 13.21 -15.33
CA VAL A 186 -5.83 13.40 -16.46
C VAL A 186 -5.70 12.14 -17.32
N PHE A 187 -5.58 10.97 -16.68
CA PHE A 187 -5.32 9.72 -17.39
C PHE A 187 -6.56 8.85 -17.63
N SER A 188 -7.66 9.10 -16.92
CA SER A 188 -8.91 8.35 -17.01
C SER A 188 -8.73 6.83 -16.89
N ASP A 189 -7.70 6.39 -16.15
CA ASP A 189 -7.34 4.99 -15.96
C ASP A 189 -7.29 4.66 -14.45
N PRO A 190 -8.37 4.07 -13.91
CA PRO A 190 -8.44 3.71 -12.49
C PRO A 190 -7.33 2.74 -12.08
N VAL A 191 -6.95 1.81 -12.97
CA VAL A 191 -5.95 0.78 -12.68
C VAL A 191 -4.58 1.43 -12.57
N LYS A 192 -4.25 2.36 -13.47
CA LYS A 192 -3.00 3.12 -13.42
C LYS A 192 -2.86 3.92 -12.13
N VAL A 193 -3.93 4.57 -11.67
CA VAL A 193 -3.93 5.29 -10.38
C VAL A 193 -3.59 4.34 -9.24
N VAL A 194 -4.26 3.19 -9.13
CA VAL A 194 -3.97 2.20 -8.07
C VAL A 194 -2.52 1.71 -8.14
N VAL A 195 -2.03 1.38 -9.33
CA VAL A 195 -0.66 0.88 -9.53
C VAL A 195 0.38 1.90 -9.08
N VAL A 196 0.25 3.16 -9.51
CA VAL A 196 1.21 4.22 -9.15
C VAL A 196 1.21 4.48 -7.65
N MET A 197 0.04 4.49 -7.02
CA MET A 197 -0.08 4.76 -5.59
C MET A 197 0.43 3.60 -4.75
N THR A 198 0.27 2.37 -5.24
CA THR A 198 0.86 1.20 -4.61
C THR A 198 2.39 1.18 -4.72
N LEU A 199 2.94 1.58 -5.87
CA LEU A 199 4.39 1.77 -6.03
C LEU A 199 4.94 2.83 -5.08
N LEU A 200 4.22 3.94 -4.92
CA LEU A 200 4.56 4.99 -3.95
C LEU A 200 4.59 4.43 -2.53
N HIS A 201 3.61 3.62 -2.14
CA HIS A 201 3.60 2.97 -0.84
C HIS A 201 4.83 2.08 -0.63
N PHE A 202 5.19 1.24 -1.61
CA PHE A 202 6.37 0.38 -1.50
C PHE A 202 7.66 1.20 -1.32
N ALA A 203 7.80 2.28 -2.09
CA ALA A 203 8.93 3.19 -1.98
C ALA A 203 8.97 3.89 -0.61
N ASN A 204 7.84 4.43 -0.17
CA ASN A 204 7.70 5.07 1.14
C ASN A 204 8.07 4.14 2.27
N TRP A 205 7.53 2.92 2.25
CA TRP A 205 7.80 1.91 3.27
C TRP A 205 9.29 1.58 3.31
N ALA A 206 9.89 1.34 2.14
CA ALA A 206 11.29 0.95 2.06
C ALA A 206 12.22 2.07 2.56
N VAL A 207 12.01 3.28 2.06
CA VAL A 207 12.80 4.47 2.44
C VAL A 207 12.59 4.81 3.92
N ALA A 208 11.36 4.81 4.41
CA ALA A 208 11.07 5.09 5.81
C ALA A 208 11.75 4.07 6.74
N TYR A 209 11.68 2.77 6.43
CA TYR A 209 12.35 1.75 7.23
C TYR A 209 13.88 1.89 7.19
N GLY A 210 14.45 2.13 6.01
CA GLY A 210 15.89 2.41 5.86
C GLY A 210 16.34 3.61 6.70
N PHE A 211 15.56 4.70 6.72
CA PHE A 211 15.85 5.86 7.55
C PHE A 211 15.80 5.57 9.05
N ARG A 212 14.91 4.69 9.50
CA ARG A 212 14.85 4.29 10.92
C ARG A 212 16.14 3.63 11.39
N LEU A 213 16.84 2.96 10.50
CA LEU A 213 18.08 2.26 10.79
C LEU A 213 19.33 3.11 10.62
N ARG A 214 19.22 4.36 10.15
CA ARG A 214 20.40 5.20 9.79
C ARG A 214 21.40 5.43 10.93
N THR A 215 20.95 5.36 12.18
CA THR A 215 21.80 5.52 13.37
C THR A 215 22.60 4.27 13.69
N ASP A 216 22.30 3.13 13.05
CA ASP A 216 23.03 1.87 13.12
C ASP A 216 23.44 1.45 11.70
N PRO A 217 24.61 1.88 11.20
CA PRO A 217 25.05 1.64 9.83
C PRO A 217 25.10 0.15 9.46
N VAL A 218 25.40 -0.73 10.43
CA VAL A 218 25.46 -2.18 10.20
C VAL A 218 24.07 -2.73 9.92
N ARG A 219 23.07 -2.35 10.74
CA ARG A 219 21.67 -2.74 10.50
C ARG A 219 21.11 -2.12 9.23
N ALA A 220 21.41 -0.85 8.95
CA ALA A 220 20.99 -0.18 7.72
C ALA A 220 21.54 -0.88 6.47
N ARG A 221 22.84 -1.21 6.46
CA ARG A 221 23.47 -1.96 5.37
C ARG A 221 22.80 -3.31 5.20
N LYS A 222 22.59 -4.05 6.29
CA LYS A 222 21.91 -5.36 6.25
C LYS A 222 20.50 -5.24 5.65
N TYR A 223 19.72 -4.24 6.07
CA TYR A 223 18.38 -4.00 5.54
C TYR A 223 18.38 -3.74 4.03
N TRP A 224 19.27 -2.87 3.54
CA TRP A 224 19.35 -2.57 2.10
C TRP A 224 19.87 -3.76 1.31
N THR A 225 20.83 -4.53 1.84
CA THR A 225 21.28 -5.78 1.23
C THR A 225 20.14 -6.78 1.13
N GLU A 226 19.35 -6.97 2.18
CA GLU A 226 18.20 -7.89 2.17
C GLU A 226 17.11 -7.43 1.19
N THR A 227 16.83 -6.12 1.13
CA THR A 227 15.90 -5.55 0.15
C THR A 227 16.36 -5.83 -1.27
N LEU A 228 17.64 -5.58 -1.56
CA LEU A 228 18.23 -5.84 -2.86
C LEU A 228 18.19 -7.34 -3.20
N LEU A 229 18.56 -8.21 -2.27
CA LEU A 229 18.52 -9.65 -2.48
C LEU A 229 17.09 -10.16 -2.71
N ALA A 230 16.09 -9.62 -2.00
CA ALA A 230 14.68 -9.96 -2.23
C ALA A 230 14.23 -9.52 -3.63
N THR A 231 14.62 -8.33 -4.09
CA THR A 231 14.33 -7.88 -5.47
C THR A 231 15.05 -8.73 -6.51
N LEU A 232 16.34 -9.03 -6.31
CA LEU A 232 17.13 -9.88 -7.21
C LEU A 232 16.67 -11.34 -7.18
N PHE A 233 16.01 -11.78 -6.11
CA PHE A 233 15.35 -13.07 -6.08
C PHE A 233 14.09 -13.04 -6.94
N VAL A 234 13.21 -12.05 -6.78
CA VAL A 234 11.93 -11.96 -7.52
C VAL A 234 12.13 -11.72 -9.01
N LEU A 235 13.01 -10.78 -9.37
CA LEU A 235 13.13 -10.25 -10.73
C LEU A 235 13.43 -11.35 -11.78
N PRO A 236 14.41 -12.25 -11.60
CA PRO A 236 14.68 -13.31 -12.57
C PRO A 236 13.51 -14.28 -12.76
N PHE A 237 12.80 -14.65 -11.68
CA PHE A 237 11.61 -15.51 -11.81
C PHE A 237 10.48 -14.79 -12.55
N PHE A 238 10.29 -13.51 -12.30
CA PHE A 238 9.30 -12.71 -13.01
C PHE A 238 9.65 -12.55 -14.49
N VAL A 239 10.91 -12.23 -14.81
CA VAL A 239 11.39 -12.17 -16.20
C VAL A 239 11.25 -13.52 -16.89
N PHE A 240 11.59 -14.62 -16.22
CA PHE A 240 11.41 -15.97 -16.77
C PHE A 240 9.93 -16.27 -17.04
N TYR A 241 9.02 -15.88 -16.13
CA TYR A 241 7.58 -16.02 -16.33
C TYR A 241 7.07 -15.27 -17.56
N GLU A 242 7.46 -14.01 -17.74
CA GLU A 242 7.06 -13.18 -18.88
C GLU A 242 7.65 -13.70 -20.21
N LEU A 243 8.92 -14.12 -20.22
CA LEU A 243 9.59 -14.60 -21.44
C LEU A 243 9.15 -16.00 -21.89
N ASN A 244 8.64 -16.85 -20.98
CA ASN A 244 8.25 -18.24 -21.28
C ASN A 244 6.73 -18.40 -21.35
N ASN A 245 6.03 -17.42 -21.93
CA ASN A 245 4.58 -17.44 -22.16
C ASN A 245 3.79 -17.83 -20.90
N GLN A 246 4.12 -17.21 -19.76
CA GLN A 246 3.38 -17.37 -18.51
C GLN A 246 3.39 -18.79 -17.96
N THR A 247 4.58 -19.31 -17.68
CA THR A 247 4.79 -20.68 -17.20
C THR A 247 3.82 -21.06 -16.06
N PRO A 248 3.05 -22.19 -16.15
CA PRO A 248 1.91 -22.46 -15.27
C PRO A 248 2.21 -22.46 -13.77
N TRP A 249 3.34 -23.01 -13.34
CA TRP A 249 3.67 -23.06 -11.91
C TRP A 249 4.08 -21.68 -11.36
N LEU A 250 4.65 -20.81 -12.19
CA LEU A 250 4.95 -19.42 -11.84
C LEU A 250 3.72 -18.52 -11.87
N ALA A 251 2.67 -18.91 -12.59
CA ALA A 251 1.38 -18.22 -12.56
C ALA A 251 0.77 -18.22 -11.15
N PHE A 252 1.11 -19.18 -10.28
CA PHE A 252 0.70 -19.16 -8.87
C PHE A 252 1.25 -17.95 -8.08
N PHE A 253 2.33 -17.33 -8.57
CA PHE A 253 2.91 -16.14 -7.99
C PHE A 253 2.59 -14.91 -8.86
N PHE A 254 2.92 -14.94 -10.14
CA PHE A 254 2.94 -13.73 -10.95
C PHE A 254 1.68 -13.44 -11.75
N ALA A 255 0.75 -14.39 -11.87
CA ALA A 255 -0.51 -14.08 -12.53
C ALA A 255 -1.25 -13.00 -11.74
N LEU A 256 -1.95 -12.10 -12.44
CA LEU A 256 -2.55 -10.93 -11.81
C LEU A 256 -3.52 -11.29 -10.67
N SER A 257 -4.35 -12.32 -10.86
CA SER A 257 -5.31 -12.76 -9.84
C SER A 257 -4.63 -13.37 -8.62
N THR A 258 -3.59 -14.18 -8.81
CA THR A 258 -2.83 -14.77 -7.69
C THR A 258 -2.02 -13.72 -6.96
N TYR A 259 -1.38 -12.79 -7.67
CA TYR A 259 -0.71 -11.63 -7.08
C TYR A 259 -1.66 -10.79 -6.21
N GLN A 260 -2.88 -10.52 -6.67
CA GLN A 260 -3.89 -9.79 -5.89
C GLN A 260 -4.33 -10.57 -4.64
N ALA A 261 -4.47 -11.90 -4.74
CA ALA A 261 -4.73 -12.76 -3.60
C ALA A 261 -3.58 -12.70 -2.57
N TRP A 262 -2.32 -12.74 -3.02
CA TRP A 262 -1.15 -12.55 -2.15
C TRP A 262 -1.13 -11.16 -1.50
N THR A 263 -1.55 -10.13 -2.23
CA THR A 263 -1.69 -8.76 -1.71
C THR A 263 -2.71 -8.71 -0.57
N LEU A 264 -3.88 -9.34 -0.74
CA LEU A 264 -4.90 -9.45 0.31
C LEU A 264 -4.39 -10.18 1.55
N VAL A 265 -3.64 -11.28 1.34
CA VAL A 265 -3.01 -12.03 2.44
C VAL A 265 -2.05 -11.16 3.21
N HIS A 266 -1.12 -10.50 2.51
CA HIS A 266 -0.14 -9.61 3.10
C HIS A 266 -0.80 -8.49 3.93
N ILE A 267 -1.78 -7.80 3.37
CA ILE A 267 -2.46 -6.69 4.06
C ILE A 267 -3.21 -7.20 5.30
N THR A 268 -3.97 -8.29 5.16
CA THR A 268 -4.75 -8.85 6.27
C THR A 268 -3.85 -9.29 7.43
N LEU A 269 -2.76 -10.00 7.13
CA LEU A 269 -1.81 -10.45 8.15
C LEU A 269 -1.03 -9.28 8.77
N SER A 270 -0.79 -8.22 8.01
CA SER A 270 -0.21 -6.97 8.53
C SER A 270 -1.13 -6.28 9.54
N PHE A 271 -2.46 -6.29 9.31
CA PHE A 271 -3.43 -5.80 10.30
C PHE A 271 -3.47 -6.66 11.57
N VAL A 272 -3.41 -7.98 11.43
CA VAL A 272 -3.40 -8.89 12.60
C VAL A 272 -2.13 -8.71 13.44
N SER A 273 -0.99 -8.46 12.80
CA SER A 273 0.32 -8.34 13.45
C SER A 273 0.63 -6.95 14.03
N THR A 274 -0.25 -5.96 13.80
CA THR A 274 -0.03 -4.57 14.19
C THR A 274 -1.11 -4.09 15.17
N PRO A 275 -0.75 -3.75 16.43
CA PRO A 275 -1.72 -3.24 17.39
C PRO A 275 -2.03 -1.76 17.11
N TRP A 276 -3.22 -1.47 16.58
CA TRP A 276 -3.73 -0.11 16.45
C TRP A 276 -4.39 0.32 17.77
N ARG A 277 -3.91 1.42 18.37
CA ARG A 277 -4.51 1.99 19.59
C ARG A 277 -5.01 3.40 19.29
N LEU A 278 -6.29 3.64 19.52
CA LEU A 278 -6.88 4.97 19.45
C LEU A 278 -6.34 5.83 20.60
N ARG A 279 -6.10 7.11 20.33
CA ARG A 279 -5.82 8.08 21.38
C ARG A 279 -7.15 8.37 22.10
N SER A 280 -7.27 7.87 23.34
CA SER A 280 -8.32 8.25 24.30
C SER A 280 -8.21 9.70 24.69
#